data_AF-A0A7S4G0J8-F1
#
_entry.id   AF-A0A7S4G0J8-F1
#
_cell.length_a   1.000
_cell.length_b   1.000
_cell.length_c   1.000
_cell.angle_alpha   90.00
_cell.angle_beta   90.00
_cell.angle_gamma   90.00
#
_symmetry.space_group_name_H-M   'P 1'
#
loop_
_entity.id
_entity.type
_entity.pdbx_description
1 polymer ?
#
loop_
_entity_poly.entity_id
_entity_poly.type
_entity_poly.pdbx_seq_one_letter_code
_entity_poly.pdbx_strand_id
1 'polypeptide(L)'
;HAMTAQTISLVKTKFAECGIRIIDGGALDSTTISEKRLIDNHYYAIANKASLSKPQDLNPPSAKREEFARVFGLRWEEAVGRGLVYNAMDGCAKLGIDGTQMDAIWAHAKAGGKVVKFGGG
;
A
#
# COMPACT_ATOMS: atom_id res chain seq x y z
N HIS A 1 -0.51 -14.56 1.74
CA HIS A 1 -0.14 -15.64 0.80
C HIS A 1 1.00 -16.57 1.28
N ALA A 2 1.93 -16.17 2.17
CA ALA A 2 3.02 -17.06 2.63
C ALA A 2 2.81 -17.75 4.00
N MET A 3 1.86 -17.28 4.83
CA MET A 3 1.61 -17.86 6.15
C MET A 3 0.61 -19.02 6.04
N THR A 4 1.10 -20.20 5.64
CA THR A 4 0.31 -21.44 5.61
C THR A 4 0.93 -22.49 6.52
N ALA A 5 0.15 -23.47 6.98
CA ALA A 5 0.66 -24.58 7.77
C ALA A 5 1.79 -25.34 7.07
N GLN A 6 1.69 -25.50 5.74
CA GLN A 6 2.70 -26.17 4.91
C GLN A 6 4.01 -25.37 4.87
N THR A 7 3.94 -24.05 4.68
CA THR A 7 5.11 -23.17 4.69
C THR A 7 5.78 -23.13 6.06
N ILE A 8 4.98 -23.06 7.14
CA ILE A 8 5.51 -23.10 8.52
C ILE A 8 6.25 -24.42 8.77
N SER A 9 5.67 -25.55 8.36
CA SER A 9 6.29 -26.87 8.50
C SER A 9 7.62 -26.94 7.75
N LEU A 10 7.64 -26.49 6.48
CA LEU A 10 8.85 -26.46 5.65
C LEU A 10 9.98 -25.66 6.32
N VAL A 11 9.68 -24.46 6.83
CA VAL A 11 10.67 -23.60 7.49
C VAL A 11 11.22 -24.26 8.76
N LYS A 12 10.34 -24.86 9.60
CA LYS A 12 10.76 -25.57 10.82
C LYS A 12 11.72 -26.72 10.48
N THR A 13 11.40 -27.51 9.46
CA THR A 13 12.27 -28.62 9.02
C THR A 13 13.61 -28.11 8.53
N LYS A 14 13.64 -27.08 7.68
CA LYS A 14 14.90 -26.52 7.15
C LYS A 14 15.78 -25.91 8.24
N PHE A 15 15.19 -25.24 9.22
CA PHE A 15 15.95 -24.72 10.35
C PHE A 15 16.58 -25.86 11.17
N ALA A 16 15.82 -26.93 11.44
CA ALA A 16 16.35 -28.10 12.15
C ALA A 16 17.48 -28.81 11.38
N GLU A 17 17.34 -28.99 10.06
CA GLU A 17 18.39 -29.55 9.19
C GLU A 17 19.69 -28.72 9.24
N CYS A 18 19.57 -27.41 9.44
CA CYS A 18 20.71 -26.50 9.61
C CYS A 18 21.19 -26.37 11.07
N GLY A 19 20.65 -27.14 12.01
CA GLY A 19 21.00 -27.05 13.44
C GLY A 19 20.45 -25.81 14.15
N ILE A 20 19.51 -25.09 13.53
CA ILE A 20 18.85 -23.91 14.11
C ILE A 20 17.62 -24.36 14.89
N ARG A 21 17.57 -24.00 16.18
CA ARG A 21 16.44 -24.31 17.06
C ARG A 21 15.53 -23.10 17.23
N ILE A 22 14.24 -23.27 16.94
CA ILE A 22 13.19 -22.30 17.28
C ILE A 22 12.85 -22.48 18.77
N ILE A 23 13.08 -21.45 19.57
CA ILE A 23 12.86 -21.48 21.02
C ILE A 23 11.52 -20.88 21.44
N ASP A 24 10.92 -20.05 20.59
CA ASP A 24 9.61 -19.45 20.81
C ASP A 24 8.97 -19.08 19.46
N GLY A 25 7.64 -18.97 19.45
CA GLY A 25 6.86 -18.57 18.30
C GLY A 25 5.57 -17.88 18.72
N GLY A 26 5.15 -16.88 17.97
CA GLY A 26 3.93 -16.12 18.24
C GLY A 26 3.14 -15.82 16.97
N ALA A 27 1.91 -15.37 17.17
CA ALA A 27 1.08 -14.79 16.12
C ALA A 27 0.93 -13.29 16.38
N LEU A 28 0.94 -12.50 15.32
CA LEU A 28 0.56 -11.10 15.34
C LEU A 28 -0.74 -10.97 14.55
N ASP A 29 -1.80 -10.57 15.22
CA ASP A 29 -3.06 -10.29 14.54
C ASP A 29 -3.03 -8.94 13.80
N SER A 30 -3.98 -8.77 12.89
CA SER A 30 -4.09 -7.56 12.06
C SER A 30 -4.28 -6.32 12.92
N THR A 31 -5.04 -6.40 14.01
CA THR A 31 -5.28 -5.29 14.95
C THR A 31 -3.97 -4.78 15.54
N THR A 32 -3.15 -5.68 16.10
CA THR A 32 -1.85 -5.37 16.70
C THR A 32 -0.89 -4.80 15.65
N ILE A 33 -0.89 -5.36 14.43
CA ILE A 33 -0.07 -4.87 13.32
C ILE A 33 -0.44 -3.43 12.94
N SER A 34 -1.74 -3.14 12.85
CA SER A 34 -2.26 -1.81 12.54
C SER A 34 -1.98 -0.80 13.65
N GLU A 35 -2.26 -1.14 14.91
CA GLU A 35 -2.03 -0.26 16.07
C GLU A 35 -0.56 0.10 16.24
N LYS A 36 0.33 -0.90 16.12
CA LYS A 36 1.77 -0.71 16.27
C LYS A 36 2.46 -0.27 14.98
N ARG A 37 1.72 -0.10 13.88
CA ARG A 37 2.24 0.32 12.56
C ARG A 37 3.44 -0.52 12.09
N LEU A 38 3.43 -1.82 12.37
CA LEU A 38 4.60 -2.69 12.18
C LEU A 38 4.99 -2.84 10.70
N ILE A 39 3.99 -2.94 9.82
CA ILE A 39 4.20 -2.95 8.37
C ILE A 39 4.66 -1.58 7.90
N ASP A 40 4.09 -0.51 8.45
CA ASP A 40 4.43 0.84 8.07
C ASP A 40 5.87 1.20 8.45
N ASN A 41 6.40 0.68 9.56
CA ASN A 41 7.79 0.91 9.95
C ASN A 41 8.79 0.14 9.04
N HIS A 42 8.45 -1.08 8.62
CA HIS A 42 9.32 -1.90 7.77
C HIS A 42 9.28 -1.48 6.29
N TYR A 43 8.11 -1.04 5.79
CA TYR A 43 7.89 -0.56 4.43
C TYR A 43 7.59 0.95 4.40
N TYR A 44 8.31 1.73 5.20
CA TYR A 44 8.02 3.14 5.45
C TYR A 44 7.78 3.98 4.22
N ALA A 45 8.55 3.80 3.14
CA ALA A 45 8.34 4.56 1.91
C ALA A 45 6.96 4.32 1.26
N ILE A 46 6.45 3.08 1.31
CA ILE A 46 5.15 2.68 0.75
C ILE A 46 4.03 3.16 1.68
N ALA A 47 4.15 2.82 2.96
CA ALA A 47 3.16 3.17 3.96
C ALA A 47 3.02 4.68 4.15
N ASN A 48 4.12 5.41 4.07
CA ASN A 48 4.09 6.86 4.15
C ASN A 48 3.22 7.45 3.04
N LYS A 49 3.36 6.99 1.79
CA LYS A 49 2.54 7.50 0.67
C LYS A 49 1.10 6.98 0.70
N ALA A 50 0.91 5.72 1.10
CA ALA A 50 -0.41 5.08 1.11
C ALA A 50 -1.32 5.57 2.26
N SER A 51 -0.72 5.91 3.41
CA SER A 51 -1.48 6.05 4.66
C SER A 51 -1.18 7.32 5.47
N LEU A 52 0.03 7.89 5.37
CA LEU A 52 0.47 8.96 6.28
C LEU A 52 0.51 10.35 5.62
N SER A 53 1.18 10.46 4.48
CA SER A 53 1.31 11.70 3.70
C SER A 53 -0.02 12.07 3.08
N LYS A 54 -0.34 13.38 3.05
CA LYS A 54 -1.48 13.89 2.29
C LYS A 54 -1.03 14.26 0.88
N PRO A 55 -1.94 14.29 -0.11
CA PRO A 55 -1.60 14.66 -1.49
C PRO A 55 -0.91 16.02 -1.63
N GLN A 56 -1.24 16.98 -0.76
CA GLN A 56 -0.59 18.29 -0.69
C GLN A 56 0.89 18.25 -0.28
N ASP A 57 1.31 17.20 0.44
CA ASP A 57 2.69 17.02 0.89
C ASP A 57 3.55 16.30 -0.17
N LEU A 58 2.92 15.85 -1.26
CA LEU A 58 3.59 15.14 -2.34
C LEU A 58 4.03 16.12 -3.43
N ASN A 59 5.24 15.90 -3.95
CA ASN A 59 5.78 16.63 -5.08
C ASN A 59 6.12 15.67 -6.23
N PRO A 60 5.13 15.19 -7.02
CA PRO A 60 5.40 14.32 -8.16
C PRO A 60 6.28 15.02 -9.21
N PRO A 61 7.18 14.29 -9.90
CA PRO A 61 7.99 14.86 -10.97
C PRO A 61 7.15 15.56 -12.05
N SER A 62 7.68 16.60 -12.70
CA SER A 62 6.96 17.39 -13.72
C SER A 62 6.34 16.50 -14.82
N ALA A 63 7.13 15.59 -15.40
CA ALA A 63 6.67 14.65 -16.41
C ALA A 63 5.49 13.78 -15.94
N LYS A 64 5.41 13.50 -14.64
CA LYS A 64 4.33 12.73 -14.03
C LYS A 64 3.08 13.56 -13.76
N ARG A 65 3.24 14.85 -13.44
CA ARG A 65 2.11 15.80 -13.38
C ARG A 65 1.50 16.04 -14.76
N GLU A 66 2.32 16.09 -15.81
CA GLU A 66 1.84 16.16 -17.20
C GLU A 66 1.09 14.89 -17.63
N GLU A 67 1.62 13.71 -17.29
CA GLU A 67 0.94 12.43 -17.51
C GLU A 67 -0.41 12.38 -16.78
N PHE A 68 -0.46 12.81 -15.52
CA PHE A 68 -1.71 12.94 -14.76
C PHE A 68 -2.71 13.86 -15.46
N ALA A 69 -2.28 15.05 -15.88
CA ALA A 69 -3.14 15.99 -16.58
C ALA A 69 -3.71 15.41 -17.88
N ARG A 70 -2.90 14.64 -18.62
CA ARG A 70 -3.35 13.96 -19.84
C ARG A 70 -4.38 12.87 -19.57
N VAL A 71 -4.20 12.07 -18.52
CA VAL A 71 -5.10 10.94 -18.21
C VAL A 71 -6.41 11.41 -17.58
N PHE A 72 -6.35 12.39 -16.67
CA PHE A 72 -7.50 12.82 -15.88
C PHE A 72 -8.13 14.14 -16.35
N GLY A 73 -7.52 14.82 -17.34
CA GLY A 73 -7.99 16.11 -17.86
C GLY A 73 -7.88 17.26 -16.85
N LEU A 74 -7.08 17.08 -15.80
CA LEU A 74 -6.99 17.98 -14.65
C LEU A 74 -5.55 18.11 -14.18
N ARG A 75 -5.07 19.34 -13.93
CA ARG A 75 -3.71 19.53 -13.38
C ARG A 75 -3.62 19.01 -11.95
N TRP A 76 -2.44 18.52 -11.56
CA TRP A 76 -2.20 17.97 -10.22
C TRP A 76 -2.57 18.97 -9.13
N GLU A 77 -2.08 20.21 -9.23
CA GLU A 77 -2.30 21.26 -8.24
C GLU A 77 -3.77 21.65 -8.13
N GLU A 78 -4.50 21.63 -9.26
CA GLU A 78 -5.94 21.88 -9.26
C GLU A 78 -6.71 20.73 -8.59
N ALA A 79 -6.33 19.48 -8.88
CA ALA A 79 -6.93 18.30 -8.26
C ALA A 79 -6.73 18.28 -6.75
N VAL A 80 -5.53 18.63 -6.29
CA VAL A 80 -5.20 18.77 -4.86
C VAL A 80 -5.98 19.94 -4.26
N GLY A 81 -5.96 21.12 -4.89
CA GLY A 81 -6.65 22.31 -4.40
C GLY A 81 -8.18 22.16 -4.31
N ARG A 82 -8.77 21.31 -5.15
CA ARG A 82 -10.19 20.95 -5.12
C ARG A 82 -10.53 19.79 -4.17
N GLY A 83 -9.53 19.21 -3.49
CA GLY A 83 -9.74 18.07 -2.59
C GLY A 83 -10.23 16.81 -3.31
N LEU A 84 -9.76 16.57 -4.53
CA LEU A 84 -10.16 15.42 -5.37
C LEU A 84 -9.18 14.24 -5.29
N VAL A 85 -8.00 14.46 -4.71
CA VAL A 85 -6.97 13.45 -4.54
C VAL A 85 -6.92 13.03 -3.08
N TYR A 86 -6.71 11.74 -2.84
CA TYR A 86 -6.62 11.13 -1.51
C TYR A 86 -5.48 10.12 -1.51
N ASN A 87 -4.89 9.87 -0.34
CA ASN A 87 -4.09 8.66 -0.16
C ASN A 87 -5.03 7.43 -0.07
N ALA A 88 -4.48 6.22 -0.03
CA ALA A 88 -5.29 5.00 -0.08
C ALA A 88 -6.23 4.89 1.14
N MET A 89 -5.73 5.19 2.34
CA MET A 89 -6.53 5.15 3.58
C MET A 89 -7.69 6.17 3.56
N ASP A 90 -7.39 7.42 3.22
CA ASP A 90 -8.40 8.47 3.14
C ASP A 90 -9.39 8.20 2.00
N GLY A 91 -8.92 7.64 0.88
CA GLY A 91 -9.76 7.25 -0.25
C GLY A 91 -10.75 6.15 0.13
N CYS A 92 -10.27 5.12 0.84
CA CYS A 92 -11.13 4.08 1.42
C CYS A 92 -12.19 4.68 2.35
N ALA A 93 -11.78 5.55 3.28
CA ALA A 93 -12.70 6.21 4.20
C ALA A 93 -13.74 7.09 3.47
N LYS A 94 -13.30 7.83 2.44
CA LYS A 94 -14.16 8.72 1.63
C LYS A 94 -15.20 7.95 0.82
N LEU A 95 -14.83 6.78 0.32
CA LEU A 95 -15.68 5.91 -0.50
C LEU A 95 -16.50 4.92 0.32
N GLY A 96 -16.23 4.78 1.63
CA GLY A 96 -16.88 3.80 2.50
C GLY A 96 -16.53 2.36 2.13
N ILE A 97 -15.30 2.13 1.66
CA ILE A 97 -14.81 0.80 1.23
C ILE A 97 -13.61 0.35 2.06
N ASP A 98 -13.35 -0.95 2.07
CA ASP A 98 -12.13 -1.51 2.66
C ASP A 98 -10.98 -1.66 1.65
N GLY A 99 -9.83 -2.12 2.13
CA GLY A 99 -8.64 -2.32 1.30
C GLY A 99 -8.81 -3.39 0.22
N THR A 100 -9.66 -4.39 0.44
CA THR A 100 -9.92 -5.47 -0.54
C THR A 100 -10.75 -4.92 -1.71
N GLN A 101 -11.79 -4.15 -1.39
CA GLN A 101 -12.61 -3.47 -2.39
C GLN A 101 -11.81 -2.43 -3.16
N MET A 102 -10.93 -1.68 -2.49
CA MET A 102 -10.02 -0.73 -3.13
C MET A 102 -9.09 -1.42 -4.14
N ASP A 103 -8.50 -2.57 -3.78
CA ASP A 103 -7.63 -3.34 -4.69
C ASP A 103 -8.39 -3.79 -5.95
N ALA A 104 -9.62 -4.28 -5.79
CA ALA A 104 -10.45 -4.67 -6.93
C ALA A 104 -10.78 -3.47 -7.85
N ILE A 105 -11.19 -2.33 -7.29
CA ILE A 105 -11.47 -1.10 -8.06
C ILE A 105 -10.21 -0.61 -8.77
N TRP A 106 -9.07 -0.64 -8.09
CA TRP A 106 -7.78 -0.27 -8.65
C TRP A 106 -7.38 -1.16 -9.83
N ALA A 107 -7.58 -2.48 -9.72
CA ALA A 107 -7.31 -3.43 -10.80
C ALA A 107 -8.14 -3.11 -12.05
N HIS A 108 -9.43 -2.80 -11.89
CA HIS A 108 -10.28 -2.37 -13.00
C HIS A 108 -9.84 -1.03 -13.61
N ALA A 109 -9.49 -0.04 -12.78
CA ALA A 109 -8.98 1.26 -13.26
C ALA A 109 -7.68 1.09 -14.06
N LYS A 110 -6.79 0.21 -13.59
CA LYS A 110 -5.52 -0.11 -14.26
C LYS A 110 -5.75 -0.76 -15.62
N ALA A 111 -6.65 -1.73 -15.71
CA ALA A 111 -7.02 -2.37 -16.97
C ALA A 111 -7.61 -1.37 -17.98
N GLY A 112 -8.33 -0.35 -17.49
CA GLY A 112 -8.87 0.74 -18.31
C GLY A 112 -7.89 1.88 -18.63
N GLY A 113 -6.61 1.78 -18.25
CA GLY A 113 -5.61 2.84 -18.47
C GLY A 113 -5.83 4.11 -17.63
N LYS A 114 -6.61 4.03 -16.56
CA LYS A 114 -6.95 5.17 -15.67
C LYS A 114 -6.03 5.26 -14.45
N VAL A 115 -4.77 4.83 -14.59
CA VAL A 115 -3.79 4.81 -13.50
C VAL A 115 -2.50 5.47 -13.98
N VAL A 116 -1.98 6.39 -13.18
CA VAL A 116 -0.69 7.05 -13.40
C VAL A 116 0.26 6.69 -12.27
N LYS A 117 1.45 6.18 -12.62
CA LYS A 117 2.50 5.85 -11.64
C LYS A 117 3.44 7.03 -11.45
N PHE A 118 3.47 7.61 -10.25
CA PHE A 118 4.31 8.76 -9.92
C PHE A 118 5.75 8.44 -9.50
N GLY A 119 6.07 7.19 -9.17
CA GLY A 119 7.42 6.79 -8.80
C GLY A 119 7.47 5.39 -8.18
N GLY A 120 8.59 5.07 -7.52
CA GLY A 120 8.72 3.88 -6.67
C GLY A 120 8.20 4.15 -5.25
N GLY A 121 7.59 3.14 -4.64
CA GLY A 121 6.80 3.26 -3.41
C GLY A 121 5.32 3.16 -3.72
#